data_AF-A0A1F6DI90-F1
#
_entry.id   AF-A0A1F6DI90-F1
#
_cell.length_a   1.000
_cell.length_b   1.000
_cell.length_c   1.000
_cell.angle_alpha   90.00
_cell.angle_beta   90.00
_cell.angle_gamma   90.00
#
_symmetry.space_group_name_H-M   'P 1'
#
loop_
_entity.id
_entity.type
_entity.pdbx_description
1 polymer ?
#
loop_
_entity_poly.entity_id
_entity_poly.type
_entity_poly.pdbx_seq_one_letter_code
_entity_poly.pdbx_strand_id
1 'polypeptide(L)'
;MNLFKQHREMHRLFEELAHEPFWSEYYELAIRHLDLDVLLFEVGRSAQKVILCNVVSSSDINDPSLQFFRGESRLPFADAVNLLLDPSTEIHIHGERGSGNLYNLLVQIVMDLQRNVVIMRKEAQESNSYTAFEQIMMFERKFFPSMKTLLRKYQRTSWQSYGKFAWLFLSLRNALTR
;
A
#
# COMPACT_ATOMS: atom_id res chain seq x y z
N MET A 1 12.64 -7.44 -19.60
CA MET A 1 11.29 -6.84 -19.77
C MET A 1 11.48 -5.40 -20.20
N ASN A 2 10.74 -4.89 -21.21
CA ASN A 2 10.88 -3.47 -21.58
C ASN A 2 10.19 -2.57 -20.53
N LEU A 3 10.56 -1.28 -20.51
CA LEU A 3 10.08 -0.33 -19.49
C LEU A 3 8.54 -0.23 -19.44
N PHE A 4 7.88 -0.21 -20.60
CA PHE A 4 6.43 -0.15 -20.70
C PHE A 4 5.73 -1.37 -20.09
N LYS A 5 6.29 -2.56 -20.29
CA LYS A 5 5.81 -3.80 -19.66
C LYS A 5 6.02 -3.76 -18.14
N GLN A 6 7.14 -3.21 -17.66
CA GLN A 6 7.37 -3.01 -16.22
C GLN A 6 6.38 -2.01 -15.60
N HIS A 7 6.11 -0.89 -16.28
CA HIS A 7 5.15 0.12 -15.83
C HIS A 7 3.72 -0.46 -15.73
N ARG A 8 3.26 -1.14 -16.79
CA ARG A 8 1.94 -1.80 -16.78
C ARG A 8 1.86 -2.89 -15.73
N GLU A 9 2.92 -3.67 -15.54
CA GLU A 9 2.95 -4.69 -14.50
C GLU A 9 2.86 -4.06 -13.11
N MET A 10 3.53 -2.92 -12.85
CA MET A 10 3.37 -2.21 -11.58
C MET A 10 1.93 -1.76 -11.33
N HIS A 11 1.28 -1.16 -12.34
CA HIS A 11 -0.13 -0.82 -12.26
C HIS A 11 -0.98 -2.05 -11.92
N ARG A 12 -0.77 -3.15 -12.64
CA ARG A 12 -1.49 -4.41 -12.42
C ARG A 12 -1.29 -4.96 -11.00
N LEU A 13 -0.08 -4.87 -10.44
CA LEU A 13 0.19 -5.34 -9.07
C LEU A 13 -0.41 -4.43 -8.01
N PHE A 14 -0.43 -3.11 -8.22
CA PHE A 14 -1.16 -2.19 -7.35
C PHE A 14 -2.66 -2.46 -7.39
N GLU A 15 -3.22 -2.66 -8.59
CA GLU A 15 -4.63 -3.03 -8.77
C GLU A 15 -4.93 -4.35 -8.06
N GLU A 16 -4.11 -5.38 -8.27
CA GLU A 16 -4.26 -6.67 -7.59
C GLU A 16 -4.27 -6.50 -6.07
N LEU A 17 -3.29 -5.76 -5.53
CA LEU A 17 -3.23 -5.46 -4.10
C LEU A 17 -4.49 -4.74 -3.62
N ALA A 18 -5.00 -3.74 -4.35
CA ALA A 18 -6.13 -2.93 -3.92
C ALA A 18 -7.46 -3.70 -3.86
N HIS A 19 -7.58 -4.80 -4.61
CA HIS A 19 -8.76 -5.66 -4.65
C HIS A 19 -8.66 -6.89 -3.75
N GLU A 20 -7.61 -7.00 -2.94
CA GLU A 20 -7.48 -8.11 -2.00
C GLU A 20 -8.60 -8.07 -0.94
N PRO A 21 -9.24 -9.22 -0.63
CA PRO A 21 -10.39 -9.27 0.27
C PRO A 21 -10.03 -9.00 1.73
N PHE A 22 -8.74 -9.01 2.08
CA PHE A 22 -8.32 -8.78 3.46
C PHE A 22 -8.49 -7.32 3.89
N TRP A 23 -8.69 -6.35 2.99
CA TRP A 23 -8.86 -4.94 3.36
C TRP A 23 -10.11 -4.72 4.19
N SER A 24 -11.23 -5.33 3.80
CA SER A 24 -12.50 -5.21 4.51
C SER A 24 -12.40 -5.74 5.94
N GLU A 25 -11.85 -6.94 6.11
CA GLU A 25 -11.71 -7.56 7.43
C GLU A 25 -10.61 -6.90 8.29
N TYR A 26 -9.56 -6.38 7.64
CA TYR A 26 -8.52 -5.64 8.34
C TYR A 26 -9.03 -4.30 8.88
N TYR A 27 -9.82 -3.58 8.09
CA TYR A 27 -10.41 -2.31 8.49
C TYR A 27 -11.30 -2.46 9.73
N GLU A 28 -12.15 -3.49 9.76
CA GLU A 28 -12.98 -3.82 10.93
C GLU A 28 -12.16 -4.11 12.19
N LEU A 29 -11.04 -4.83 12.05
CA LEU A 29 -10.12 -5.06 13.17
C LEU A 29 -9.43 -3.77 13.61
N ALA A 30 -8.99 -2.95 12.65
CA ALA A 30 -8.25 -1.73 12.92
C ALA A 30 -9.07 -0.69 13.69
N ILE A 31 -10.32 -0.44 13.29
CA ILE A 31 -11.22 0.46 14.03
C ILE A 31 -11.40 -0.02 15.46
N ARG A 32 -11.66 -1.32 15.66
CA ARG A 32 -12.00 -1.88 16.97
C ARG A 32 -10.83 -1.90 17.94
N HIS A 33 -9.59 -1.95 17.44
CA HIS A 33 -8.43 -2.28 18.28
C HIS A 33 -7.34 -1.22 18.31
N LEU A 34 -7.19 -0.40 17.26
CA LEU A 34 -6.15 0.62 17.22
C LEU A 34 -6.68 2.05 17.43
N ASP A 35 -8.00 2.23 17.61
CA ASP A 35 -8.64 3.56 17.67
C ASP A 35 -8.23 4.43 16.46
N LEU A 36 -8.14 3.77 15.29
CA LEU A 36 -7.70 4.37 14.05
C LEU A 36 -8.91 4.59 13.15
N ASP A 37 -9.31 5.86 13.02
CA ASP A 37 -10.26 6.25 11.97
C ASP A 37 -9.67 5.99 10.56
N VAL A 38 -8.35 5.89 10.45
CA VAL A 38 -7.63 5.86 9.18
C VAL A 38 -6.21 5.30 9.41
N LEU A 39 -5.86 4.18 8.77
CA LEU A 39 -4.50 3.64 8.82
C LEU A 39 -3.69 4.20 7.64
N LEU A 40 -2.92 5.25 7.94
CA LEU A 40 -2.09 5.99 6.99
C LEU A 40 -0.75 5.31 6.79
N PHE A 41 -0.51 4.80 5.60
CA PHE A 41 0.83 4.62 5.08
C PHE A 41 1.21 5.93 4.39
N GLU A 42 2.05 6.76 5.02
CA GLU A 42 2.67 7.87 4.31
C GLU A 42 3.65 7.31 3.30
N VAL A 43 3.40 7.56 2.02
CA VAL A 43 4.20 7.02 0.92
C VAL A 43 4.57 8.15 -0.02
N GLY A 44 5.65 8.81 0.36
CA GLY A 44 6.40 9.69 -0.53
C GLY A 44 5.94 11.14 -0.65
N ARG A 45 6.87 11.95 -1.15
CA ARG A 45 6.82 13.40 -1.28
C ARG A 45 7.23 13.77 -2.69
N SER A 46 6.29 14.30 -3.47
CA SER A 46 6.59 14.92 -4.76
C SER A 46 6.60 16.43 -4.57
N ALA A 47 7.75 17.07 -4.79
CA ALA A 47 8.09 18.52 -4.75
C ALA A 47 7.53 19.36 -3.57
N GLN A 48 6.24 19.29 -3.22
CA GLN A 48 5.57 19.99 -2.12
C GLN A 48 4.36 19.23 -1.54
N LYS A 49 4.08 17.98 -1.95
CA LYS A 49 2.84 17.26 -1.63
C LYS A 49 3.13 15.85 -1.12
N VAL A 50 2.57 15.55 0.06
CA VAL A 50 2.60 14.22 0.70
C VAL A 50 1.53 13.34 0.05
N ILE A 51 1.90 12.12 -0.32
CA ILE A 51 0.96 11.10 -0.80
C ILE A 51 0.75 10.11 0.33
N LEU A 52 -0.52 9.86 0.64
CA LEU A 52 -0.91 8.97 1.73
C LEU A 52 -1.71 7.80 1.12
N CYS A 53 -1.30 6.57 1.41
CA CYS A 53 -2.10 5.38 1.14
C CYS A 53 -2.91 5.07 2.39
N ASN A 54 -4.21 4.90 2.26
CA ASN A 54 -5.11 4.73 3.39
C ASN A 54 -6.13 3.64 3.08
N VAL A 55 -6.53 2.91 4.11
CA VAL A 55 -7.69 2.02 4.04
C VAL A 55 -8.88 2.76 4.63
N VAL A 56 -9.84 3.15 3.79
CA VAL A 56 -11.04 3.87 4.22
C VAL A 56 -12.26 3.09 3.79
N SER A 57 -13.25 2.96 4.68
CA SER A 57 -14.60 2.58 4.28
C SER A 57 -15.20 3.70 3.44
N SER A 58 -15.33 3.47 2.14
CA SER A 58 -16.00 4.40 1.24
C SER A 58 -17.50 4.33 1.52
N SER A 59 -18.16 5.43 1.90
CA SER A 59 -19.63 5.47 1.99
C SER A 59 -20.33 5.08 0.69
N ASP A 60 -19.65 5.23 -0.45
CA ASP A 60 -20.19 4.95 -1.78
C ASP A 60 -19.88 3.54 -2.30
N ILE A 61 -19.04 2.77 -1.58
CA ILE A 61 -18.70 1.38 -1.91
C ILE A 61 -18.53 0.66 -0.57
N ASN A 62 -19.47 -0.23 -0.24
CA ASN A 62 -19.50 -1.00 1.02
C ASN A 62 -18.28 -1.91 1.30
N ASP A 63 -17.17 -1.74 0.58
CA ASP A 63 -15.91 -2.48 0.72
C ASP A 63 -14.73 -1.53 0.99
N PRO A 64 -14.08 -1.64 2.16
CA PRO A 64 -12.80 -1.00 2.44
C PRO A 64 -11.76 -1.39 1.39
N SER A 65 -11.07 -0.38 0.85
CA SER A 65 -10.07 -0.56 -0.21
C SER A 65 -8.90 0.39 -0.02
N LEU A 66 -7.79 0.09 -0.69
CA LEU A 66 -6.61 0.96 -0.72
C LEU A 66 -6.93 2.25 -1.50
N GLN A 67 -6.94 3.37 -0.80
CA GLN A 67 -7.17 4.70 -1.33
C GLN A 67 -5.91 5.55 -1.23
N PHE A 68 -5.81 6.56 -2.09
CA PHE A 68 -4.69 7.49 -2.11
C PHE A 68 -5.15 8.92 -1.92
N PHE A 69 -4.37 9.69 -1.18
CA PHE A 69 -4.65 11.09 -0.88
C PHE A 69 -3.43 11.95 -1.14
N ARG A 70 -3.68 13.22 -1.49
CA ARG A 70 -2.67 14.28 -1.59
C ARG A 70 -3.05 15.41 -0.65
N GLY A 71 -2.43 15.44 0.52
CA GLY A 71 -2.98 16.21 1.64
C GLY A 71 -4.37 15.66 1.99
N GLU A 72 -5.38 16.54 2.00
CA GLU A 72 -6.77 16.16 2.30
C GLU A 72 -7.57 15.69 1.07
N SER A 73 -7.02 15.85 -0.14
CA SER A 73 -7.74 15.53 -1.38
C SER A 73 -7.54 14.07 -1.80
N ARG A 74 -8.63 13.31 -1.97
CA ARG A 74 -8.58 11.98 -2.56
C ARG A 74 -8.09 12.05 -4.00
N LEU A 75 -7.17 11.16 -4.36
CA LEU A 75 -6.69 10.98 -5.73
C LEU A 75 -7.39 9.79 -6.39
N PRO A 76 -7.71 9.88 -7.69
CA PRO A 76 -8.05 8.70 -8.47
C PRO A 76 -6.91 7.68 -8.40
N PHE A 77 -7.26 6.39 -8.31
CA PHE A 77 -6.29 5.30 -8.14
C PHE A 77 -5.17 5.33 -9.19
N ALA A 78 -5.55 5.44 -10.46
CA ALA A 78 -4.59 5.48 -11.57
C ALA A 78 -3.63 6.67 -11.48
N ASP A 79 -4.13 7.84 -11.08
CA ASP A 79 -3.31 9.05 -10.92
C ASP A 79 -2.33 8.93 -9.75
N ALA A 80 -2.77 8.30 -8.66
CA ALA A 80 -1.92 8.06 -7.50
C ALA A 80 -0.81 7.05 -7.82
N VAL A 81 -1.14 5.94 -8.48
CA VAL A 81 -0.12 4.97 -8.93
C VAL A 81 0.85 5.62 -9.91
N ASN A 82 0.36 6.41 -10.86
CA ASN A 82 1.20 7.18 -11.78
C ASN A 82 2.17 8.12 -11.03
N LEU A 83 1.68 8.79 -9.99
CA LEU A 83 2.48 9.71 -9.18
C LEU A 83 3.51 8.96 -8.33
N LEU A 84 3.15 7.83 -7.74
CA LEU A 84 4.10 6.99 -7.00
C LEU A 84 5.19 6.43 -7.91
N LEU A 85 4.83 6.05 -9.13
CA LEU A 85 5.76 5.53 -10.13
C LEU A 85 6.58 6.63 -10.83
N ASP A 86 6.36 7.90 -10.50
CA ASP A 86 7.15 9.03 -10.97
C ASP A 86 8.52 9.03 -10.24
N PRO A 87 9.66 8.99 -10.94
CA PRO A 87 10.98 9.01 -10.31
C PRO A 87 11.30 10.32 -9.58
N SER A 88 10.52 11.40 -9.79
CA SER A 88 10.62 12.63 -9.00
C SER A 88 9.86 12.55 -7.66
N THR A 89 9.06 11.51 -7.46
CA THR A 89 8.43 11.23 -6.17
C THR A 89 9.44 10.57 -5.26
N GLU A 90 9.91 11.30 -4.26
CA GLU A 90 10.73 10.72 -3.20
C GLU A 90 9.85 9.79 -2.38
N ILE A 91 10.13 8.49 -2.35
CA ILE A 91 9.36 7.58 -1.51
C ILE A 91 9.95 7.58 -0.09
N HIS A 92 9.11 7.99 0.86
CA HIS A 92 9.36 7.90 2.30
C HIS A 92 8.34 6.92 2.84
N ILE A 93 8.78 5.93 3.60
CA ILE A 93 7.92 4.93 4.22
C ILE A 93 8.11 5.05 5.73
N HIS A 94 7.02 5.24 6.46
CA HIS A 94 7.10 5.48 7.90
C HIS A 94 7.65 4.24 8.64
N GLY A 95 8.81 4.38 9.29
CA GLY A 95 9.42 3.33 10.11
C GLY A 95 10.82 2.88 9.66
N GLU A 96 11.25 3.20 8.44
CA GLU A 96 12.64 3.04 8.00
C GLU A 96 13.31 4.42 7.82
N ARG A 97 14.36 4.70 8.59
CA ARG A 97 15.29 5.78 8.27
C ARG A 97 16.16 5.34 7.10
N GLY A 98 15.63 5.43 5.89
CA GLY A 98 16.34 5.10 4.67
C GLY A 98 15.57 5.60 3.45
N SER A 99 16.27 6.09 2.44
CA SER A 99 15.69 6.50 1.16
C SER A 99 14.86 5.36 0.58
N GLY A 100 13.54 5.48 0.63
CA GLY A 100 12.62 4.44 0.22
C GLY A 100 12.81 4.14 -1.25
N ASN A 101 13.19 2.90 -1.55
CA ASN A 101 13.26 2.44 -2.93
C ASN A 101 11.84 2.10 -3.39
N LEU A 102 11.39 2.72 -4.49
CA LEU A 102 10.16 2.40 -5.23
C LEU A 102 9.92 0.89 -5.37
N TYR A 103 11.01 0.12 -5.48
CA TYR A 103 11.02 -1.34 -5.63
C TYR A 103 10.37 -2.12 -4.48
N ASN A 104 10.32 -1.55 -3.27
CA ASN A 104 9.82 -2.27 -2.10
C ASN A 104 8.45 -1.77 -1.64
N LEU A 105 7.81 -0.82 -2.32
CA LEU A 105 6.59 -0.22 -1.81
C LEU A 105 5.45 -1.23 -1.59
N LEU A 106 5.13 -2.06 -2.59
CA LEU A 106 4.12 -3.12 -2.46
C LEU A 106 4.49 -4.14 -1.36
N VAL A 107 5.78 -4.44 -1.22
CA VAL A 107 6.30 -5.32 -0.16
C VAL A 107 6.06 -4.68 1.20
N GLN A 108 6.39 -3.40 1.35
CA GLN A 108 6.28 -2.69 2.62
C GLN A 108 4.82 -2.51 3.04
N ILE A 109 3.90 -2.18 2.12
CA ILE A 109 2.46 -2.12 2.44
C ILE A 109 1.98 -3.44 3.05
N VAL A 110 2.36 -4.58 2.45
CA VAL A 110 1.96 -5.89 2.97
C VAL A 110 2.68 -6.24 4.28
N MET A 111 3.96 -5.88 4.43
CA MET A 111 4.72 -6.09 5.68
C MET A 111 4.17 -5.26 6.84
N ASP A 112 3.85 -3.99 6.62
CA ASP A 112 3.29 -3.10 7.62
C ASP A 112 1.89 -3.56 8.03
N LEU A 113 1.08 -4.01 7.07
CA LEU A 113 -0.20 -4.66 7.34
C LEU A 113 -0.04 -5.85 8.31
N GLN A 114 0.88 -6.77 8.02
CA GLN A 114 1.15 -7.91 8.89
C GLN A 114 1.65 -7.48 10.27
N ARG A 115 2.53 -6.46 10.31
CA ARG A 115 3.05 -5.90 11.56
C ARG A 115 1.93 -5.31 12.43
N ASN A 116 1.00 -4.57 11.83
CA ASN A 116 -0.11 -3.97 12.55
C ASN A 116 -1.04 -5.02 13.14
N VAL A 117 -1.33 -6.09 12.41
CA VAL A 117 -2.10 -7.23 12.93
C VAL A 117 -1.41 -7.89 14.13
N VAL A 118 -0.08 -8.02 14.08
CA VAL A 118 0.71 -8.53 15.22
C VAL A 118 0.67 -7.59 16.42
N ILE A 119 0.69 -6.27 16.20
CA ILE A 119 0.53 -5.26 17.26
C ILE A 119 -0.85 -5.38 17.91
N MET A 120 -1.93 -5.39 17.12
CA MET A 120 -3.30 -5.58 17.60
C MET A 120 -3.41 -6.86 18.44
N ARG A 121 -2.78 -7.96 17.99
CA ARG A 121 -2.79 -9.23 18.73
C ARG A 121 -2.15 -9.07 20.11
N LYS A 122 -1.01 -8.38 20.16
CA LYS A 122 -0.28 -8.13 21.42
C LYS A 122 -1.12 -7.26 22.36
N GLU A 123 -1.75 -6.21 21.86
CA GLU A 123 -2.65 -5.36 22.65
C GLU A 123 -3.89 -6.12 23.16
N ALA A 124 -4.46 -7.01 22.34
CA ALA A 124 -5.57 -7.88 22.75
C ALA A 124 -5.13 -8.85 23.87
N GLN A 125 -3.89 -9.35 23.83
CA GLN A 125 -3.32 -10.16 24.91
C GLN A 125 -3.10 -9.35 26.18
N GLU A 126 -2.50 -8.16 26.08
CA GLU A 126 -2.22 -7.28 27.23
C GLU A 126 -3.50 -6.79 27.92
N SER A 127 -4.56 -6.56 27.14
CA SER A 127 -5.90 -6.19 27.65
C SER A 127 -6.73 -7.40 28.12
N ASN A 128 -6.22 -8.63 28.04
CA ASN A 128 -6.93 -9.87 28.34
C ASN A 128 -8.26 -10.04 27.58
N SER A 129 -8.38 -9.45 26.38
CA SER A 129 -9.58 -9.55 25.56
C SER A 129 -9.56 -10.82 24.71
N TYR A 130 -10.13 -11.91 25.25
CA TYR A 130 -10.19 -13.20 24.58
C TYR A 130 -10.89 -13.12 23.21
N THR A 131 -12.01 -12.41 23.13
CA THR A 131 -12.78 -12.25 21.87
C THR A 131 -11.98 -11.50 20.81
N ALA A 132 -11.27 -10.42 21.18
CA ALA A 132 -10.41 -9.70 20.24
C ALA A 132 -9.26 -10.58 19.75
N PHE A 133 -8.61 -11.30 20.68
CA PHE A 133 -7.53 -12.20 20.36
C PHE A 133 -7.96 -13.30 19.37
N GLU A 134 -9.13 -13.91 19.57
CA GLU A 134 -9.65 -14.92 18.64
C GLU A 134 -9.97 -14.34 17.26
N GLN A 135 -10.58 -13.15 17.18
CA GLN A 135 -10.88 -12.49 15.90
C GLN A 135 -9.60 -12.19 15.10
N ILE A 136 -8.56 -11.68 15.78
CA ILE A 136 -7.27 -11.40 15.16
C ILE A 136 -6.58 -12.69 14.69
N MET A 137 -6.60 -13.74 15.51
CA MET A 137 -6.05 -15.06 15.13
C MET A 137 -6.78 -15.68 13.93
N MET A 138 -8.10 -15.49 13.83
CA MET A 138 -8.89 -15.93 12.66
C MET A 138 -8.47 -15.18 11.40
N PHE A 139 -8.28 -13.86 11.49
CA PHE A 139 -7.76 -13.06 10.39
C PHE A 139 -6.37 -13.53 9.94
N GLU A 140 -5.44 -13.72 10.88
CA GLU A 140 -4.08 -14.21 10.57
C GLU A 140 -4.14 -15.54 9.82
N ARG A 141 -4.92 -16.51 10.33
CA ARG A 141 -5.06 -17.83 9.70
C ARG A 141 -5.63 -17.75 8.28
N LYS A 142 -6.57 -16.83 8.06
CA LYS A 142 -7.26 -16.66 6.78
C LYS A 142 -6.38 -15.96 5.74
N PHE A 143 -5.64 -14.92 6.11
CA PHE A 143 -5.00 -14.02 5.14
C PHE A 143 -3.48 -13.98 5.15
N PHE A 144 -2.80 -14.40 6.23
CA PHE A 144 -1.32 -14.44 6.19
C PHE A 144 -0.77 -15.36 5.09
N PRO A 145 -1.41 -16.50 4.74
CA PRO A 145 -0.97 -17.30 3.60
C PRO A 145 -1.04 -16.55 2.26
N SER A 146 -2.10 -15.76 2.00
CA SER A 146 -2.21 -14.97 0.77
C SER A 146 -1.21 -13.82 0.77
N MET A 147 -1.08 -13.08 1.88
CA MET A 147 -0.07 -12.03 2.04
C MET A 147 1.36 -12.56 1.80
N LYS A 148 1.69 -13.75 2.33
CA LYS A 148 2.99 -14.40 2.07
C LYS A 148 3.20 -14.73 0.59
N THR A 149 2.13 -15.07 -0.11
CA THR A 149 2.16 -15.33 -1.55
C THR A 149 2.41 -14.04 -2.34
N LEU A 150 1.73 -12.95 -1.96
CA LEU A 150 1.95 -11.62 -2.53
C LEU A 150 3.39 -11.13 -2.29
N LEU A 151 3.91 -11.24 -1.06
CA LEU A 151 5.29 -10.88 -0.73
C LEU A 151 6.30 -11.61 -1.62
N ARG A 152 6.16 -12.93 -1.77
CA ARG A 152 7.03 -13.73 -2.65
C ARG A 152 6.93 -13.28 -4.10
N LYS A 153 5.73 -12.93 -4.58
CA LYS A 153 5.51 -12.43 -5.94
C LYS A 153 6.19 -11.07 -6.16
N TYR A 154 5.99 -10.13 -5.24
CA TYR A 154 6.56 -8.79 -5.34
C TYR A 154 8.10 -8.81 -5.24
N GLN A 155 8.66 -9.61 -4.33
CA GLN A 155 10.10 -9.77 -4.16
C GLN A 155 10.81 -10.44 -5.35
N ARG A 156 10.12 -11.32 -6.09
CA ARG A 156 10.68 -11.99 -7.28
C ARG A 156 10.71 -11.12 -8.53
N THR A 157 9.93 -10.04 -8.54
CA THR A 157 9.83 -9.20 -9.72
C THR A 157 11.05 -8.28 -9.78
N SER A 158 11.82 -8.36 -10.88
CA SER A 158 13.06 -7.58 -11.02
C SER A 158 12.77 -6.17 -11.52
N TRP A 159 13.08 -5.18 -10.69
CA TRP A 159 12.71 -3.79 -10.88
C TRP A 159 13.85 -2.85 -11.31
N GLN A 160 15.09 -3.34 -11.34
CA GLN A 160 16.32 -2.55 -11.47
C GLN A 160 16.38 -1.60 -12.68
N SER A 161 15.62 -1.89 -13.73
CA SER A 161 15.54 -1.07 -14.95
C SER A 161 14.53 0.08 -14.85
N TYR A 162 13.49 -0.05 -14.03
CA TYR A 162 12.40 0.93 -13.98
C TYR A 162 12.85 2.22 -13.26
N GLY A 163 13.50 2.13 -12.09
CA GLY A 163 13.99 3.31 -11.37
C GLY A 163 15.09 4.09 -12.09
N LYS A 164 15.80 3.46 -13.04
CA LYS A 164 16.84 4.13 -13.86
C LYS A 164 16.28 4.88 -15.07
N PHE A 165 15.11 4.50 -15.55
CA PHE A 165 14.58 4.95 -16.85
C PHE A 165 13.13 5.46 -16.81
N ALA A 166 12.47 5.47 -15.65
CA ALA A 166 11.10 5.97 -15.51
C ALA A 166 10.96 7.46 -15.92
N TRP A 167 12.05 8.24 -15.87
CA TRP A 167 12.09 9.64 -16.33
C TRP A 167 11.87 9.76 -17.85
N LEU A 168 12.34 8.79 -18.64
CA LEU A 168 12.12 8.74 -20.10
C LEU A 168 10.63 8.56 -20.42
N PHE A 169 9.90 7.82 -19.59
CA PHE A 169 8.46 7.60 -19.77
C PHE A 169 7.65 8.88 -19.55
N LEU A 170 7.95 9.65 -18.50
CA LEU A 170 7.28 10.93 -18.23
C LEU A 170 7.60 11.98 -19.29
N SER A 171 8.85 11.99 -19.77
CA SER A 171 9.29 12.88 -20.85
C SER A 171 8.47 12.62 -22.13
N LEU A 172 8.25 11.35 -22.46
CA LEU A 172 7.41 10.93 -23.60
C LEU A 172 5.92 11.21 -23.36
N ARG A 173 5.38 10.91 -22.18
CA ARG A 173 3.96 11.19 -21.85
C ARG A 173 3.65 12.69 -21.96
N ASN A 174 4.46 13.53 -21.34
CA ASN A 174 4.27 14.99 -21.35
C ASN A 174 4.44 15.60 -22.75
N ALA A 175 5.24 14.96 -23.63
CA ALA A 175 5.37 15.38 -25.03
C ALA A 175 4.16 14.96 -25.90
N LEU A 176 3.47 13.88 -25.54
CA LEU A 176 2.29 13.38 -26.26
C LEU A 176 0.97 14.01 -25.78
N THR A 177 0.94 14.59 -24.59
CA THR A 177 -0.25 15.25 -24.01
C THR A 177 -0.21 16.78 -24.12
N ARG A 178 0.76 17.35 -24.84
CA ARG A 178 0.83 18.77 -25.23
C ARG A 178 0.38 18.93 -26.67
#